data_AF-A0A150RU19-F1
#
_entry.id   AF-A0A150RU19-F1
#
_cell.length_a   1.000
_cell.length_b   1.000
_cell.length_c   1.000
_cell.angle_alpha   90.00
_cell.angle_beta   90.00
_cell.angle_gamma   90.00
#
_symmetry.space_group_name_H-M   'P 1'
#
loop_
_entity.id
_entity.type
_entity.pdbx_description
1 polymer ?
#
loop_
_entity_poly.entity_id
_entity_poly.type
_entity_poly.pdbx_seq_one_letter_code
_entity_poly.pdbx_strand_id
1 'polypeptide(L)'
;MALTLAAWKSQFASKPPLVQQKLTIAEAFHRRHFPNASEDDLLSELRCIDFSKPVAVVSIPAGTELIGYKDPRVSPLRGTYFSRPGNPLQRLGIAPEGNLKTDPTVTAKVFNRYRVRVTIPEALESITSPANDTWSLQGKRVMAPGGAIQYVIPNPQRHMAYSTPFPR
;
A
#
# COMPACT_ATOMS: atom_id res chain seq x y z
N MET A 1 10.71 -1.59 23.89
CA MET A 1 11.37 -0.80 22.84
C MET A 1 10.68 -1.07 21.52
N ALA A 2 10.36 -0.03 20.74
CA ALA A 2 9.91 -0.21 19.37
C ALA A 2 11.07 -0.79 18.53
N LEU A 3 10.76 -1.70 17.61
CA LEU A 3 11.75 -2.31 16.71
C LEU A 3 12.19 -1.26 15.68
N THR A 4 13.48 -0.95 15.59
CA THR A 4 14.01 -0.01 14.59
C THR A 4 14.08 -0.64 13.20
N LEU A 5 14.14 0.18 12.14
CA LEU A 5 14.33 -0.35 10.77
C LEU A 5 15.58 -1.23 10.67
N ALA A 6 16.71 -0.77 11.23
CA ALA A 6 17.96 -1.54 11.22
C ALA A 6 17.84 -2.90 11.93
N ALA A 7 17.22 -2.92 13.12
CA ALA A 7 17.01 -4.15 13.87
C ALA A 7 15.98 -5.09 13.22
N TRP A 8 15.03 -4.57 12.46
CA TRP A 8 14.12 -5.38 11.65
C TRP A 8 14.82 -5.96 10.42
N LYS A 9 15.61 -5.14 9.71
CA LYS A 9 16.37 -5.56 8.52
C LYS A 9 17.41 -6.64 8.84
N SER A 10 18.01 -6.63 10.02
CA SER A 10 18.99 -7.67 10.41
C SER A 10 18.40 -9.08 10.40
N GLN A 11 17.08 -9.22 10.55
CA GLN A 11 16.36 -10.51 10.45
C GLN A 11 16.38 -11.09 9.02
N PHE A 12 16.68 -10.26 8.02
CA PHE A 12 16.80 -10.67 6.63
C PHE A 12 18.22 -11.10 6.24
N ALA A 13 19.22 -10.85 7.09
CA ALA A 13 20.62 -11.17 6.79
C ALA A 13 20.85 -12.67 6.56
N SER A 14 20.06 -13.53 7.20
CA SER A 14 20.11 -14.99 7.04
C SER A 14 19.13 -15.54 6.00
N LYS A 15 18.33 -14.68 5.35
CA LYS A 15 17.36 -15.11 4.33
C LYS A 15 18.06 -15.34 2.99
N PRO A 16 17.47 -16.14 2.08
CA PRO A 16 18.05 -16.35 0.75
C PRO A 16 18.34 -15.03 0.02
N PRO A 17 19.40 -14.95 -0.82
CA PRO A 17 19.78 -13.72 -1.51
C PRO A 17 18.63 -13.05 -2.29
N LEU A 18 17.77 -13.85 -2.91
CA LEU A 18 16.59 -13.34 -3.62
C LEU A 18 15.60 -12.60 -2.70
N VAL A 19 15.44 -13.04 -1.45
CA VAL A 19 14.58 -12.36 -0.46
C VAL A 19 15.21 -11.04 -0.03
N GLN A 20 16.53 -11.02 0.17
CA GLN A 20 17.26 -9.79 0.48
C GLN A 20 17.17 -8.77 -0.66
N GLN A 21 17.31 -9.22 -1.91
CA GLN A 21 17.18 -8.37 -3.09
C GLN A 21 15.80 -7.71 -3.18
N LYS A 22 14.71 -8.46 -2.92
CA LYS A 22 13.34 -7.92 -2.91
C LYS A 22 13.16 -6.84 -1.84
N LEU A 23 13.75 -7.02 -0.67
CA LEU A 23 13.78 -6.00 0.38
C LEU A 23 14.51 -4.74 -0.11
N THR A 24 15.70 -4.89 -0.71
CA THR A 24 16.46 -3.78 -1.28
C THR A 24 15.67 -3.03 -2.36
N ILE A 25 14.95 -3.74 -3.25
CA ILE A 25 14.10 -3.14 -4.29
C ILE A 25 13.00 -2.29 -3.65
N ALA A 26 12.26 -2.85 -2.69
CA ALA A 26 11.19 -2.14 -2.01
C ALA A 26 11.71 -0.91 -1.25
N GLU A 27 12.82 -1.05 -0.51
CA GLU A 27 13.44 0.06 0.23
C GLU A 27 13.90 1.17 -0.72
N ALA A 28 14.60 0.82 -1.79
CA ALA A 28 15.10 1.79 -2.77
C ALA A 28 13.94 2.55 -3.44
N PHE A 29 12.85 1.85 -3.77
CA PHE A 29 11.64 2.48 -4.31
C PHE A 29 11.06 3.50 -3.33
N HIS A 30 10.89 3.12 -2.06
CA HIS A 30 10.30 4.02 -1.06
C HIS A 30 11.19 5.24 -0.79
N ARG A 31 12.51 5.03 -0.60
CA ARG A 31 13.45 6.14 -0.39
C ARG A 31 13.48 7.12 -1.56
N ARG A 32 13.34 6.62 -2.80
CA ARG A 32 13.31 7.45 -4.01
C ARG A 32 12.03 8.28 -4.13
N HIS A 33 10.87 7.67 -3.89
CA HIS A 33 9.57 8.30 -4.16
C HIS A 33 8.94 8.99 -2.95
N PHE A 34 9.39 8.66 -1.74
CA PHE A 34 8.94 9.25 -0.48
C PHE A 34 10.16 9.72 0.36
N PRO A 35 10.99 10.66 -0.16
CA PRO A 35 12.26 11.03 0.48
C PRO A 35 12.10 11.68 1.86
N ASN A 36 10.89 12.17 2.19
CA ASN A 36 10.58 12.79 3.48
C ASN A 36 9.95 11.81 4.49
N ALA A 37 9.78 10.54 4.12
CA ALA A 37 9.28 9.52 5.04
C ALA A 37 10.31 9.27 6.14
N SER A 38 9.84 9.15 7.39
CA SER A 38 10.71 8.76 8.50
C SER A 38 11.14 7.30 8.37
N GLU A 39 12.17 6.88 9.12
CA GLU A 39 12.56 5.46 9.20
C GLU A 39 11.44 4.58 9.75
N ASP A 40 10.59 5.12 10.63
CA ASP A 40 9.42 4.42 11.16
C ASP A 40 8.33 4.26 10.10
N ASP A 41 8.10 5.28 9.27
CA ASP A 41 7.19 5.18 8.12
C ASP A 41 7.70 4.12 7.15
N LEU A 42 8.99 4.18 6.77
CA LEU A 42 9.61 3.21 5.88
C LEU A 42 9.50 1.78 6.43
N LEU A 43 9.76 1.57 7.72
CA LEU A 43 9.58 0.28 8.35
C LEU A 43 8.11 -0.18 8.27
N SER A 44 7.16 0.71 8.51
CA SER A 44 5.73 0.42 8.40
C SER A 44 5.36 -0.05 7.00
N GLU A 45 5.80 0.66 5.97
CA GLU A 45 5.56 0.32 4.57
C GLU A 45 6.18 -1.04 4.20
N LEU A 46 7.45 -1.29 4.59
CA LEU A 46 8.13 -2.54 4.28
C LEU A 46 7.51 -3.75 4.98
N ARG A 47 6.94 -3.57 6.17
CA ARG A 47 6.26 -4.66 6.89
C ARG A 47 4.97 -5.12 6.22
N CYS A 48 4.38 -4.30 5.36
CA CYS A 48 3.17 -4.62 4.58
C CYS A 48 3.45 -5.50 3.35
N ILE A 49 4.71 -5.93 3.13
CA ILE A 49 5.13 -6.69 1.95
C ILE A 49 5.53 -8.13 2.35
N ASP A 50 4.99 -9.12 1.64
CA ASP A 50 5.44 -10.51 1.74
C ASP A 50 6.65 -10.75 0.82
N PHE A 51 7.86 -10.65 1.38
CA PHE A 51 9.11 -10.88 0.64
C PHE A 51 9.36 -12.34 0.23
N SER A 52 8.53 -13.29 0.68
CA SER A 52 8.55 -14.65 0.11
C SER A 52 8.01 -14.67 -1.33
N LYS A 53 7.18 -13.68 -1.70
CA LYS A 53 6.56 -13.52 -3.02
C LYS A 53 7.36 -12.55 -3.90
N PRO A 54 7.07 -12.46 -5.22
CA PRO A 54 7.72 -11.48 -6.08
C PRO A 54 7.51 -10.04 -5.61
N VAL A 55 8.55 -9.22 -5.76
CA VAL A 55 8.53 -7.77 -5.54
C VAL A 55 9.29 -7.14 -6.69
N ALA A 56 8.69 -6.19 -7.38
CA ALA A 56 9.29 -5.56 -8.56
C ALA A 56 8.83 -4.12 -8.74
N VAL A 57 9.68 -3.30 -9.33
CA VAL A 57 9.27 -2.01 -9.90
C VAL A 57 8.80 -2.26 -11.32
N VAL A 58 7.57 -1.86 -11.62
CA VAL A 58 6.92 -2.11 -12.92
C VAL A 58 6.38 -0.82 -13.51
N SER A 59 6.25 -0.81 -14.84
CA SER A 59 5.46 0.21 -15.55
C SER A 59 4.02 -0.28 -15.69
N ILE A 60 3.05 0.62 -15.50
CA ILE A 60 1.62 0.32 -15.68
C ILE A 60 1.12 1.12 -16.88
N PRO A 61 0.76 0.46 -17.99
CA PRO A 61 0.32 1.14 -19.21
C PRO A 61 -0.95 1.98 -19.03
N ALA A 62 -1.07 3.06 -19.82
CA ALA A 62 -2.33 3.75 -20.00
C ALA A 62 -3.45 2.78 -20.44
N GLY A 63 -4.67 3.04 -20.01
CA GLY A 63 -5.84 2.18 -20.23
C GLY A 63 -6.02 1.09 -19.16
N THR A 64 -4.99 0.77 -18.37
CA THR A 64 -5.08 -0.23 -17.30
C THR A 64 -6.13 0.13 -16.26
N GLU A 65 -6.95 -0.83 -15.88
CA GLU A 65 -7.89 -0.70 -14.77
C GLU A 65 -7.24 -1.11 -13.45
N LEU A 66 -7.47 -0.31 -12.41
CA LEU A 66 -7.06 -0.58 -11.05
C LEU A 66 -8.24 -0.39 -10.10
N ILE A 67 -8.12 -0.96 -8.90
CA ILE A 67 -9.09 -0.83 -7.83
C ILE A 67 -8.42 -0.35 -6.55
N GLY A 68 -9.24 0.11 -5.61
CA GLY A 68 -8.80 0.46 -4.27
C GLY A 68 -9.98 0.63 -3.33
N TYR A 69 -9.73 0.46 -2.04
CA TYR A 69 -10.73 0.64 -0.99
C TYR A 69 -10.29 1.81 -0.12
N LYS A 70 -11.09 2.88 -0.09
CA LYS A 70 -10.68 4.19 0.46
C LYS A 70 -11.72 4.70 1.44
N ASP A 71 -11.29 5.60 2.32
CA ASP A 71 -12.22 6.36 3.15
C ASP A 71 -13.07 7.28 2.24
N PRO A 72 -14.41 7.25 2.32
CA PRO A 72 -15.28 8.01 1.42
C PRO A 72 -15.24 9.52 1.66
N ARG A 73 -14.68 9.99 2.79
CA ARG A 73 -14.63 11.41 3.17
C ARG A 73 -13.43 12.15 2.55
N VAL A 74 -12.55 11.45 1.86
CA VAL A 74 -11.35 12.04 1.22
C VAL A 74 -11.21 11.56 -0.22
N SER A 75 -10.57 12.36 -1.06
CA SER A 75 -10.31 11.99 -2.46
C SER A 75 -9.81 10.54 -2.57
N PRO A 76 -10.40 9.71 -3.46
CA PRO A 76 -9.94 8.34 -3.71
C PRO A 76 -8.49 8.25 -4.19
N LEU A 77 -7.90 9.36 -4.62
CA LEU A 77 -6.50 9.48 -5.04
C LEU A 77 -5.57 10.03 -3.94
N ARG A 78 -6.08 10.26 -2.72
CA ARG A 78 -5.24 10.72 -1.59
C ARG A 78 -4.21 9.66 -1.15
N GLY A 79 -4.55 8.39 -1.25
CA GLY A 79 -3.67 7.28 -0.88
C GLY A 79 -2.90 6.72 -2.08
N THR A 80 -1.78 6.05 -1.81
CA THR A 80 -0.84 5.52 -2.81
C THR A 80 -1.04 4.05 -3.16
N TYR A 81 -1.88 3.35 -2.40
CA TYR A 81 -2.10 1.90 -2.55
C TYR A 81 -3.24 1.55 -3.50
N PHE A 82 -2.99 0.67 -4.47
CA PHE A 82 -3.96 0.21 -5.45
C PHE A 82 -3.80 -1.30 -5.69
N SER A 83 -4.74 -1.92 -6.41
CA SER A 83 -4.66 -3.35 -6.76
C SER A 83 -5.28 -3.62 -8.13
N ARG A 84 -5.07 -4.83 -8.66
CA ARG A 84 -5.75 -5.30 -9.86
C ARG A 84 -7.22 -5.65 -9.55
N PRO A 85 -8.15 -5.48 -10.50
CA PRO A 85 -9.51 -6.00 -10.37
C PRO A 85 -9.52 -7.48 -9.95
N GLY A 86 -10.50 -7.85 -9.12
CA GLY A 86 -10.64 -9.23 -8.59
C GLY A 86 -9.97 -9.47 -7.23
N ASN A 87 -9.23 -8.50 -6.69
CA ASN A 87 -8.68 -8.59 -5.33
C ASN A 87 -9.67 -8.01 -4.29
N PRO A 88 -10.24 -8.85 -3.39
CA PRO A 88 -11.18 -8.37 -2.39
C PRO A 88 -10.45 -7.65 -1.23
N LEU A 89 -11.15 -6.73 -0.57
CA LEU A 89 -10.68 -5.94 0.57
C LEU A 89 -9.97 -6.76 1.64
N GLN A 90 -10.53 -7.92 1.99
CA GLN A 90 -10.05 -8.81 3.04
C GLN A 90 -8.66 -9.38 2.76
N ARG A 91 -8.20 -9.34 1.51
CA ARG A 91 -6.87 -9.83 1.10
C ARG A 91 -5.84 -8.72 0.95
N LEU A 92 -6.22 -7.44 1.12
CA LEU A 92 -5.34 -6.29 0.87
C LEU A 92 -4.58 -5.79 2.10
N GLY A 93 -4.51 -6.57 3.17
CA GLY A 93 -3.72 -6.21 4.35
C GLY A 93 -4.22 -4.96 5.08
N ILE A 94 -5.49 -4.58 4.91
CA ILE A 94 -6.11 -3.42 5.55
C ILE A 94 -7.45 -3.80 6.21
N ALA A 95 -7.82 -3.05 7.25
CA ALA A 95 -9.11 -3.14 7.90
C ALA A 95 -10.24 -2.71 6.94
N PRO A 96 -11.46 -3.27 7.09
CA PRO A 96 -12.59 -2.87 6.26
C PRO A 96 -13.12 -1.47 6.56
N GLU A 97 -12.79 -0.93 7.73
CA GLU A 97 -13.23 0.36 8.24
C GLU A 97 -12.03 1.21 8.63
N GLY A 98 -12.24 2.52 8.74
CA GLY A 98 -11.24 3.41 9.30
C GLY A 98 -11.83 4.69 9.88
N ASN A 99 -10.98 5.45 10.56
CA ASN A 99 -11.26 6.82 10.96
C ASN A 99 -10.14 7.77 10.50
N LEU A 100 -10.48 9.03 10.33
CA LEU A 100 -9.50 10.06 10.00
C LEU A 100 -8.96 10.66 11.29
N LYS A 101 -7.70 11.11 11.29
CA LYS A 101 -7.16 11.88 12.43
C LYS A 101 -7.99 13.13 12.74
N THR A 102 -8.63 13.69 11.71
CA THR A 102 -9.48 14.89 11.79
C THR A 102 -10.95 14.56 12.06
N ASP A 103 -11.36 13.29 11.96
CA ASP A 103 -12.73 12.85 12.18
C ASP A 103 -12.71 11.41 12.75
N PRO A 104 -12.93 11.26 14.07
CA PRO A 104 -12.81 9.97 14.74
C PRO A 104 -13.94 9.00 14.37
N THR A 105 -14.96 9.44 13.63
CA THR A 105 -16.08 8.60 13.19
C THR A 105 -15.55 7.43 12.37
N VAL A 106 -15.90 6.22 12.81
CA VAL A 106 -15.58 4.99 12.11
C VAL A 106 -16.47 4.87 10.87
N THR A 107 -15.87 4.71 9.71
CA THR A 107 -16.58 4.61 8.44
C THR A 107 -16.01 3.45 7.62
N ALA A 108 -16.89 2.71 6.95
CA ALA A 108 -16.50 1.64 6.04
C ALA A 108 -15.72 2.20 4.84
N LYS A 109 -14.65 1.50 4.44
CA LYS A 109 -13.93 1.84 3.21
C LYS A 109 -14.81 1.48 2.01
N VAL A 110 -14.87 2.39 1.04
CA VAL A 110 -15.66 2.22 -0.18
C VAL A 110 -14.79 1.73 -1.32
N PHE A 111 -15.34 0.84 -2.13
CA PHE A 111 -14.70 0.34 -3.34
C PHE A 111 -14.63 1.45 -4.41
N ASN A 112 -13.46 1.60 -5.03
CA ASN A 112 -13.21 2.55 -6.09
C ASN A 112 -12.59 1.85 -7.29
N ARG A 113 -13.02 2.27 -8.48
CA ARG A 113 -12.38 1.91 -9.76
C ARG A 113 -11.58 3.09 -10.29
N TYR A 114 -10.42 2.77 -10.82
CA TYR A 114 -9.49 3.72 -11.40
C TYR A 114 -9.12 3.28 -12.81
N ARG A 115 -8.87 4.26 -13.67
CA ARG A 115 -8.29 4.04 -14.98
C ARG A 115 -7.01 4.85 -15.10
N VAL A 116 -5.93 4.18 -15.49
CA VAL A 116 -4.66 4.82 -15.82
C VAL A 116 -4.85 5.61 -17.11
N ARG A 117 -4.71 6.93 -17.05
CA ARG A 117 -4.84 7.83 -18.20
C ARG A 117 -3.51 8.02 -18.91
N VAL A 118 -2.43 8.06 -18.13
CA VAL A 118 -1.06 8.20 -18.60
C VAL A 118 -0.23 7.12 -17.95
N THR A 119 0.61 6.44 -18.73
CA THR A 119 1.48 5.36 -18.24
C THR A 119 2.20 5.78 -16.96
N ILE A 120 2.12 4.92 -15.96
CA ILE A 120 2.85 5.07 -14.70
C ILE A 120 4.21 4.43 -14.94
N PRO A 121 5.32 5.20 -14.93
CA PRO A 121 6.62 4.67 -15.28
C PRO A 121 7.16 3.71 -14.21
N GLU A 122 6.86 3.99 -12.94
CA GLU A 122 7.34 3.21 -11.79
C GLU A 122 6.21 3.04 -10.77
N ALA A 123 5.82 1.80 -10.52
CA ALA A 123 4.98 1.37 -9.41
C ALA A 123 5.63 0.16 -8.73
N LEU A 124 5.56 0.08 -7.40
CA LEU A 124 6.03 -1.10 -6.67
C LEU A 124 4.92 -2.15 -6.65
N GLU A 125 5.09 -3.24 -7.40
CA GLU A 125 4.24 -4.41 -7.34
C GLU A 125 4.73 -5.37 -6.25
N SER A 126 3.81 -5.81 -5.38
CA SER A 126 4.10 -6.82 -4.36
C SER A 126 2.86 -7.59 -3.93
N ILE A 127 3.03 -8.60 -3.09
CA ILE A 127 1.94 -9.25 -2.35
C ILE A 127 1.87 -8.66 -0.94
N THR A 128 0.67 -8.32 -0.49
CA THR A 128 0.44 -7.83 0.88
C THR A 128 0.76 -8.93 1.89
N SER A 129 1.56 -8.63 2.89
CA SER A 129 1.74 -9.52 4.04
C SER A 129 0.49 -9.53 4.94
N PRO A 130 0.30 -10.59 5.74
CA PRO A 130 -0.60 -10.51 6.88
C PRO A 130 -0.12 -9.44 7.85
N ALA A 131 -1.03 -8.56 8.27
CA ALA A 131 -0.69 -7.44 9.13
C ALA A 131 -1.69 -7.26 10.27
N ASN A 132 -1.19 -6.73 11.38
CA ASN A 132 -2.03 -6.04 12.34
C ASN A 132 -2.20 -4.61 11.81
N ASP A 133 -3.33 -4.32 11.16
CA ASP A 133 -3.66 -2.96 10.76
C ASP A 133 -3.91 -2.14 12.03
N THR A 134 -2.98 -1.24 12.32
CA THR A 134 -3.03 -0.27 13.42
C THR A 134 -3.20 1.16 12.93
N TRP A 135 -3.38 1.35 11.63
CA TRP A 135 -3.37 2.67 10.96
C TRP A 135 -4.73 3.06 10.41
N SER A 136 -5.63 2.11 10.18
CA SER A 136 -7.00 2.41 9.74
C SER A 136 -7.89 2.86 10.89
N LEU A 137 -7.79 2.24 12.07
CA LEU A 137 -8.61 2.57 13.24
C LEU A 137 -7.72 3.01 14.40
N GLN A 138 -7.81 4.28 14.78
CA GLN A 138 -7.03 4.85 15.87
C GLN A 138 -7.21 4.05 17.17
N GLY A 139 -6.09 3.57 17.73
CA GLY A 139 -6.06 2.81 18.99
C GLY A 139 -6.53 1.36 18.88
N LYS A 140 -6.92 0.88 17.69
CA LYS A 140 -7.35 -0.51 17.47
C LYS A 140 -6.34 -1.26 16.61
N ARG A 141 -6.30 -2.58 16.81
CA ARG A 141 -5.55 -3.52 15.97
C ARG A 141 -6.55 -4.41 15.26
N VAL A 142 -6.52 -4.43 13.94
CA VAL A 142 -7.37 -5.30 13.13
C VAL A 142 -6.48 -6.27 12.37
N MET A 143 -6.72 -7.57 12.56
CA MET A 143 -6.03 -8.58 11.78
C MET A 143 -6.48 -8.52 10.33
N ALA A 144 -5.54 -8.26 9.42
CA ALA A 144 -5.76 -8.29 8.00
C ALA A 144 -4.92 -9.42 7.37
N PRO A 145 -5.55 -10.47 6.80
CA PRO A 145 -4.85 -11.65 6.30
C PRO A 145 -3.82 -11.40 5.20
N GLY A 146 -4.00 -10.35 4.39
CA GLY A 146 -3.15 -10.10 3.24
C GLY A 146 -3.29 -11.17 2.14
N GLY A 147 -2.25 -11.33 1.33
CA GLY A 147 -2.18 -12.31 0.24
C GLY A 147 -2.72 -11.87 -1.12
N ALA A 148 -3.13 -10.61 -1.32
CA ALA A 148 -3.45 -10.07 -2.65
C ALA A 148 -2.29 -9.25 -3.24
N ILE A 149 -2.35 -9.03 -4.56
CA ILE A 149 -1.46 -8.08 -5.24
C ILE A 149 -1.78 -6.67 -4.75
N GLN A 150 -0.73 -5.88 -4.50
CA GLN A 150 -0.82 -4.44 -4.30
C GLN A 150 0.19 -3.71 -5.19
N TYR A 151 -0.16 -2.47 -5.50
CA TYR A 151 0.71 -1.48 -6.10
C TYR A 151 0.86 -0.30 -5.15
N VAL A 152 2.10 0.13 -4.93
CA VAL A 152 2.39 1.49 -4.43
C VAL A 152 2.66 2.37 -5.65
N ILE A 153 1.76 3.33 -5.89
CA ILE A 153 1.82 4.28 -6.99
C ILE A 153 2.06 5.69 -6.41
N PRO A 154 3.25 6.27 -6.60
CA PRO A 154 3.55 7.63 -6.21
C PRO A 154 2.72 8.63 -7.03
N ASN A 155 2.25 9.70 -6.38
CA ASN A 155 1.50 10.79 -7.03
C ASN A 155 0.38 10.30 -7.97
N PRO A 156 -0.52 9.41 -7.52
CA PRO A 156 -1.51 8.75 -8.39
C PRO A 156 -2.43 9.73 -9.13
N GLN A 157 -2.65 10.93 -8.57
CA GLN A 157 -3.40 12.02 -9.19
C GLN A 157 -2.84 12.50 -10.53
N ARG A 158 -1.55 12.29 -10.79
CA ARG A 158 -0.90 12.64 -12.07
C ARG A 158 -1.20 11.63 -13.18
N HIS A 159 -1.57 10.41 -12.82
CA HIS A 159 -1.64 9.29 -13.76
C HIS A 159 -3.04 8.74 -13.95
N MET A 160 -3.91 8.86 -12.95
CA MET A 160 -5.17 8.14 -12.90
C MET A 160 -6.38 9.07 -12.83
N ALA A 161 -7.53 8.53 -13.22
CA ALA A 161 -8.85 9.05 -12.88
C ALA A 161 -9.64 7.95 -12.17
N TYR A 162 -10.68 8.33 -11.44
CA TYR A 162 -11.61 7.41 -10.79
C TYR A 162 -13.04 7.72 -11.23
N SER A 163 -13.90 6.71 -11.22
CA SER A 163 -15.29 6.83 -11.65
C SER A 163 -16.29 6.83 -10.50
N THR A 164 -15.84 6.56 -9.27
CA THR A 164 -16.71 6.54 -8.09
C THR A 164 -17.20 7.95 -7.80
N PRO A 165 -18.52 8.17 -7.64
CA PRO A 165 -19.04 9.45 -7.21
C PRO A 165 -18.45 9.80 -5.84
N PHE A 166 -17.79 10.94 -5.74
CA PHE A 166 -17.44 11.52 -4.45
C PHE A 166 -18.71 12.18 -3.90
N PRO A 167 -19.18 11.86 -2.68
CA PRO A 167 -20.24 12.65 -2.07
C PRO A 167 -19.73 14.09 -1.97
N ARG A 168 -20.43 15.01 -2.63
CA ARG A 168 -20.15 16.45 -2.53
C ARG A 168 -20.52 16.95 -1.15
#